data_AF-A0A1N6KUC0-F1
#
_entry.id   AF-A0A1N6KUC0-F1
#
_cell.length_a   1.000
_cell.length_b   1.000
_cell.length_c   1.000
_cell.angle_alpha   90.00
_cell.angle_beta   90.00
_cell.angle_gamma   90.00
#
_symmetry.space_group_name_H-M   'P 1'
#
loop_
_entity.id
_entity.type
_entity.pdbx_description
1 polymer ?
#
loop_
_entity_poly.entity_id
_entity_poly.type
_entity_poly.pdbx_seq_one_letter_code
_entity_poly.pdbx_strand_id
1 'polypeptide(L)'
;MPVRELLSRIDSHELSEWLAYDRLDPLPDSYWQAGLISSTIANVFGKGKALTPEDFIPRRQKPKSETQSAAAGLFALRALAAQRNGRV
;
A
#
# COMPACT_ATOMS: atom_id res chain seq x y z
N MET A 1 22.91 -9.29 4.58
CA MET A 1 24.25 -8.79 4.26
C MET A 1 24.42 -7.40 4.88
N PRO A 2 25.44 -7.14 5.71
CA PRO A 2 25.71 -5.81 6.26
C PRO A 2 26.31 -4.88 5.20
N VAL A 3 26.09 -3.57 5.35
CA VAL A 3 26.56 -2.54 4.39
C VAL A 3 28.08 -2.60 4.19
N ARG A 4 28.84 -2.83 5.27
CA ARG A 4 30.31 -2.92 5.23
C ARG A 4 30.81 -4.10 4.39
N GLU A 5 30.08 -5.21 4.39
CA GLU A 5 30.43 -6.39 3.58
C GLU A 5 30.02 -6.18 2.12
N LEU A 6 28.87 -5.54 1.87
CA LEU A 6 28.44 -5.18 0.52
C LEU A 6 29.46 -4.24 -0.15
N LEU A 7 29.88 -3.18 0.55
CA LEU A 7 30.85 -2.19 0.03
C LEU A 7 32.28 -2.74 -0.11
N SER A 8 32.56 -3.94 0.40
CA SER A 8 33.83 -4.62 0.13
C SER A 8 33.86 -5.32 -1.23
N ARG A 9 32.69 -5.50 -1.87
CA ARG A 9 32.52 -6.22 -3.13
C ARG A 9 31.97 -5.36 -4.26
N ILE A 10 31.16 -4.35 -3.93
CA ILE A 10 30.55 -3.41 -4.89
C ILE A 10 30.81 -1.98 -4.42
N ASP A 11 31.06 -1.05 -5.33
CA ASP A 11 31.27 0.34 -4.95
C ASP A 11 29.96 1.13 -4.86
N SER A 12 30.03 2.37 -4.37
CA SER A 12 28.85 3.24 -4.26
C SER A 12 28.34 3.75 -5.61
N HIS A 13 29.19 3.83 -6.62
CA HIS A 13 28.83 4.31 -7.96
C HIS A 13 27.97 3.27 -8.66
N GLU A 14 28.43 2.02 -8.71
CA GLU A 14 27.72 0.86 -9.24
C GLU A 14 26.39 0.65 -8.52
N LEU A 15 26.36 0.76 -7.18
CA LEU A 15 25.08 0.68 -6.44
C LEU A 15 24.10 1.80 -6.86
N SER A 16 24.61 2.98 -7.18
CA SER A 16 23.79 4.11 -7.64
C SER A 16 23.27 3.89 -9.07
N GLU A 17 24.06 3.25 -9.93
CA GLU A 17 23.63 2.83 -11.26
C GLU A 17 22.54 1.77 -11.19
N TRP A 18 22.70 0.75 -10.32
CA TRP A 18 21.64 -0.24 -10.08
C TRP A 18 20.35 0.38 -9.55
N LEU A 19 20.45 1.40 -8.68
CA LEU A 19 19.29 2.15 -8.22
C LEU A 19 18.64 2.96 -9.35
N ALA A 20 19.43 3.49 -10.28
CA ALA A 20 18.90 4.17 -11.46
C ALA A 20 18.22 3.18 -12.42
N TYR A 21 18.80 1.99 -12.59
CA TYR A 21 18.23 0.91 -13.39
C TYR A 21 16.88 0.45 -12.84
N ASP A 22 16.77 0.19 -11.53
CA ASP A 22 15.50 -0.24 -10.89
C ASP A 22 14.37 0.81 -11.04
N ARG A 23 14.72 2.08 -11.25
CA ARG A 23 13.72 3.12 -11.55
C ARG A 23 13.23 3.10 -13.01
N LEU A 24 14.06 2.60 -13.93
CA LEU A 24 13.71 2.47 -15.34
C LEU A 24 12.98 1.16 -15.63
N ASP A 25 13.47 0.07 -15.03
CA ASP A 25 12.95 -1.29 -15.18
C ASP A 25 12.82 -1.93 -13.78
N PRO A 26 11.76 -1.59 -13.03
CA PRO A 26 11.57 -2.11 -11.69
C PRO A 26 11.34 -3.61 -11.71
N LEU A 27 11.88 -4.29 -10.70
CA LEU A 27 11.61 -5.71 -10.53
C LEU A 27 10.09 -5.96 -10.41
N PRO A 28 9.58 -7.03 -11.03
CA PRO A 28 8.17 -7.37 -10.94
C PRO A 28 7.76 -7.66 -9.50
N ASP A 29 6.48 -7.46 -9.18
CA ASP A 29 5.92 -7.76 -7.87
C ASP A 29 6.18 -9.23 -7.50
N SER A 30 6.90 -9.45 -6.39
CA SER A 30 7.27 -10.79 -5.94
C SER A 30 6.07 -11.66 -5.57
N TYR A 31 4.91 -11.06 -5.33
CA TYR A 31 3.65 -11.75 -5.04
C TYR A 31 2.82 -12.03 -6.30
N TRP A 32 3.20 -11.52 -7.48
CA TRP A 32 2.42 -11.68 -8.70
C TRP A 32 2.14 -13.15 -9.04
N GLN A 33 3.18 -13.98 -9.00
CA GLN A 33 3.06 -15.42 -9.30
C GLN A 33 2.15 -16.14 -8.30
N ALA A 34 2.28 -15.82 -7.02
CA ALA A 34 1.44 -16.38 -5.96
C ALA A 34 -0.02 -15.94 -6.12
N GLY A 35 -0.26 -14.68 -6.50
CA GLY A 35 -1.58 -14.15 -6.77
C GLY A 35 -2.25 -14.83 -7.98
N LEU A 36 -1.49 -15.11 -9.03
CA LEU A 36 -1.98 -15.84 -10.21
C LEU A 36 -2.40 -17.27 -9.87
N ILE A 37 -1.58 -17.99 -9.11
CA ILE A 37 -1.90 -19.36 -8.65
C ILE A 37 -3.15 -19.34 -7.76
N SER A 38 -3.21 -18.39 -6.82
CA SER A 38 -4.32 -18.26 -5.87
C SER A 38 -5.63 -17.93 -6.57
N SER A 39 -5.63 -16.99 -7.53
CA SER A 39 -6.83 -16.62 -8.28
C SER A 39 -7.32 -17.76 -9.17
N THR A 40 -6.40 -18.54 -9.76
CA THR A 40 -6.76 -19.73 -10.53
C THR A 40 -7.51 -20.74 -9.66
N ILE A 41 -6.95 -21.10 -8.50
CA ILE A 41 -7.58 -22.04 -7.57
C ILE A 41 -8.92 -21.49 -7.08
N ALA A 42 -8.96 -20.23 -6.67
CA ALA A 42 -10.17 -19.62 -6.13
C ALA A 42 -11.30 -19.53 -7.16
N ASN A 43 -11.00 -19.31 -8.43
CA ASN A 43 -12.01 -19.26 -9.50
C ASN A 43 -12.46 -20.65 -9.96
N VAL A 44 -11.59 -21.65 -9.89
CA VAL A 44 -11.95 -23.04 -10.23
C VAL A 44 -12.85 -23.68 -9.17
N PHE A 45 -12.52 -23.47 -7.89
CA PHE A 45 -13.20 -24.14 -6.78
C PHE A 45 -14.20 -23.24 -6.03
N GLY A 46 -14.09 -21.93 -6.17
CA GLY A 46 -14.96 -20.97 -5.51
C GLY A 46 -16.33 -20.84 -6.19
N LYS A 47 -17.28 -20.32 -5.42
CA LYS A 47 -18.58 -19.88 -5.94
C LYS A 47 -18.71 -18.40 -5.66
N GLY A 48 -19.10 -17.63 -6.68
CA GLY A 48 -19.29 -16.19 -6.54
C GLY A 48 -18.56 -15.41 -7.62
N LYS A 49 -18.21 -14.17 -7.28
CA LYS A 49 -17.53 -13.25 -8.22
C LYS A 49 -16.13 -13.77 -8.54
N ALA A 50 -15.76 -13.68 -9.82
CA ALA A 50 -14.39 -13.95 -10.26
C ALA A 50 -13.39 -13.02 -9.55
N LEU A 51 -12.36 -13.61 -8.97
CA LEU A 51 -11.26 -12.92 -8.29
C LEU A 51 -10.09 -12.74 -9.25
N THR A 52 -9.42 -11.60 -9.16
CA THR A 52 -8.23 -11.32 -9.98
C THR A 52 -6.95 -11.58 -9.18
N PRO A 53 -5.79 -11.79 -9.84
CA PRO A 53 -4.52 -11.95 -9.14
C PRO A 53 -4.22 -10.83 -8.14
N GLU A 54 -4.62 -9.59 -8.45
CA GLU A 54 -4.40 -8.38 -7.63
C GLU A 54 -5.21 -8.36 -6.32
N ASP A 55 -6.20 -9.24 -6.17
CA ASP A 55 -6.93 -9.41 -4.91
C ASP A 55 -6.12 -10.17 -3.86
N PHE A 56 -5.09 -10.90 -4.30
CA PHE A 56 -4.20 -11.72 -3.45
C PHE A 56 -2.84 -11.06 -3.19
N ILE A 57 -2.59 -9.88 -3.76
CA ILE A 57 -1.33 -9.13 -3.58
C ILE A 57 -1.45 -8.19 -2.38
N PRO A 58 -0.54 -8.25 -1.38
CA PRO A 58 -0.55 -7.34 -0.24
C PRO A 58 -0.43 -5.88 -0.67
N ARG A 59 -1.51 -5.10 -0.50
CA ARG A 59 -1.47 -3.67 -0.79
C ARG A 59 -0.85 -2.92 0.39
N ARG A 60 0.12 -2.05 0.09
CA ARG A 60 0.61 -1.07 1.06
C ARG A 60 -0.58 -0.21 1.48
N GLN A 61 -1.02 -0.31 2.73
CA GLN A 61 -2.04 0.58 3.25
C GLN A 61 -1.51 2.01 3.11
N LYS A 62 -2.18 2.84 2.29
CA LYS A 62 -1.87 4.27 2.27
C LYS A 62 -2.10 4.79 3.69
N PRO A 63 -1.17 5.54 4.29
CA PRO A 63 -1.44 6.20 5.56
C PRO A 63 -2.74 6.99 5.40
N LYS A 64 -3.70 6.78 6.30
CA LYS A 64 -4.95 7.52 6.29
C LYS A 64 -4.58 9.01 6.32
N SER A 65 -4.93 9.76 5.29
CA SER A 65 -4.63 11.19 5.27
C SER A 65 -5.34 11.85 6.46
N GLU A 66 -4.60 12.67 7.20
CA GLU A 66 -5.11 13.41 8.37
C GLU A 66 -6.32 14.28 8.04
N THR A 67 -6.54 14.58 6.75
CA THR A 67 -7.70 15.30 6.23
C THR A 67 -9.03 14.62 6.59
N GLN A 68 -9.08 13.29 6.72
CA GLN A 68 -10.31 12.59 7.15
C GLN A 68 -10.64 12.82 8.63
N SER A 69 -9.65 13.13 9.46
CA SER A 69 -9.81 13.42 10.89
C SER A 69 -10.35 14.84 11.13
N ALA A 70 -9.88 15.82 10.35
CA ALA A 70 -10.28 17.22 10.48
C ALA A 70 -11.77 17.45 10.13
N ALA A 71 -12.29 16.78 9.11
CA ALA A 71 -13.70 16.89 8.73
C ALA A 71 -14.63 16.36 9.84
N ALA A 72 -14.29 15.21 10.43
CA ALA A 72 -15.05 14.63 11.54
C ALA A 72 -15.07 15.56 12.77
N GLY A 73 -13.94 16.19 13.11
CA GLY A 73 -13.86 17.16 14.21
C GLY A 73 -14.72 18.41 13.98
N LEU A 74 -14.74 18.94 12.75
CA LEU A 74 -15.54 20.12 12.42
C LEU A 74 -17.06 19.84 12.46
N PHE A 75 -17.48 18.65 12.02
CA PHE A 75 -18.88 18.22 12.14
C PHE A 75 -19.31 18.04 13.61
N ALA A 76 -18.45 17.45 14.45
CA ALA A 76 -18.71 17.30 15.87
C ALA A 76 -18.82 18.65 16.60
N LEU A 77 -17.92 19.59 16.29
CA LEU A 77 -17.96 20.96 16.84
C LEU A 77 -19.22 21.73 16.42
N ARG A 78 -19.66 21.60 15.17
CA ARG A 78 -20.92 22.21 14.70
C ARG A 78 -22.15 21.61 15.37
N ALA A 79 -22.20 20.28 15.54
CA ALA A 79 -23.31 19.62 16.22
C ALA A 79 -23.43 20.07 17.68
N LEU A 80 -22.30 20.19 18.38
CA LEU A 80 -22.26 20.65 19.76
C LEU A 80 -22.68 22.13 19.91
N ALA A 81 -22.28 22.98 18.96
CA ALA A 81 -22.66 24.39 18.94
C ALA A 81 -24.17 24.58 18.67
N ALA A 82 -24.76 23.77 17.78
CA ALA A 82 -26.20 23.79 17.52
C ALA A 82 -27.02 23.35 18.75
N GLN A 83 -26.54 22.35 19.50
CA GLN A 83 -27.18 21.86 20.72
C GLN A 83 -27.15 22.90 21.87
N ARG A 84 -26.18 23.82 21.86
CA ARG A 84 -26.06 24.89 22.86
C ARG A 84 -26.99 26.09 22.60
N ASN A 85 -27.42 26.31 21.35
CA ASN A 85 -28.27 27.45 20.96
C ASN A 85 -29.78 27.17 21.00
N GLY A 86 -30.21 25.93 21.28
CA GLY A 86 -31.63 25.54 21.31
C GLY A 86 -32.25 25.46 22.72
N ARG A 87 -31.59 26.01 23.75
CA ARG A 87 -32.10 26.07 25.13
C ARG A 87 -32.22 27.53 25.59
N VAL A 88 -33.27 28.21 25.13
CA VAL A 88 -33.87 29.39 25.77
C VAL A 88 -35.38 29.20 25.73
#